data_AF-A0A2E0TSE1-F1
#
_entry.id   AF-A0A2E0TSE1-F1
#
_cell.length_a   1.000
_cell.length_b   1.000
_cell.length_c   1.000
_cell.angle_alpha   90.00
_cell.angle_beta   90.00
_cell.angle_gamma   90.00
#
_symmetry.space_group_name_H-M   'P 1'
#
loop_
_entity.id
_entity.type
_entity.pdbx_description
1 polymer ?
#
loop_
_entity_poly.entity_id
_entity_poly.type
_entity_poly.pdbx_seq_one_letter_code
_entity_poly.pdbx_strand_id
1 'polypeptide(L)'
;MGSGDELKSRYEAARAAVLRRRLTDLPVERHDRILTRLGDERRALIERLEGYRADAEARLEEGDLGGFEALRARVVDLTAEHDELVEKTRRVEDARQERLLADRLTERLGTRRRLLVLDTFIMTLIVVVIALLLTIELVALPPRTVFVMEWVDVGACCIFLADFFWRLRHAESKRWFWRRYWVDFVTSIPLPSAQALRLGRLARLARLIRLARLARLLRIVLFFWRGMDKLAATFDVRMMRRSMRILVVVLVVGGVGIWWAEGRPDHEGVESLGQSLWWSFTTVVTGGFGDIHNPETMTGRLLTVGLIVAGMVVVGIFTATLTSLLVKENDTSGAILELEERMMDRLEHIQARLGEGDAASADADAE
;
A
#
# COMPACT_ATOMS: atom_id res chain seq x y z
N MET A 1 1.16 36.36 -26.38
CA MET A 1 1.44 35.22 -25.48
C MET A 1 1.01 35.65 -24.10
N GLY A 2 -0.25 35.39 -23.79
CA GLY A 2 -1.04 36.16 -22.83
C GLY A 2 -1.22 35.46 -21.48
N SER A 3 -1.60 36.27 -20.50
CA SER A 3 -1.97 35.98 -19.09
C SER A 3 -2.57 34.60 -18.78
N GLY A 4 -3.29 33.97 -19.71
CA GLY A 4 -3.85 32.62 -19.57
C GLY A 4 -2.81 31.49 -19.46
N ASP A 5 -1.70 31.56 -20.21
CA ASP A 5 -0.62 30.56 -20.13
C ASP A 5 0.14 30.66 -18.80
N GLU A 6 0.26 31.88 -18.26
CA GLU A 6 0.87 32.14 -16.96
C GLU A 6 0.00 31.64 -15.81
N LEU A 7 -1.32 31.84 -15.88
CA LEU A 7 -2.28 31.30 -14.91
C LEU A 7 -2.33 29.77 -14.91
N LYS A 8 -2.34 29.15 -16.10
CA LYS A 8 -2.30 27.69 -16.24
C LYS A 8 -1.00 27.10 -15.70
N SER A 9 0.14 27.71 -16.01
CA SER A 9 1.45 27.33 -15.47
C SER A 9 1.51 27.47 -13.94
N ARG A 10 0.99 28.57 -13.38
CA ARG A 10 0.92 28.77 -11.92
C ARG A 10 -0.02 27.77 -11.25
N TYR A 11 -1.14 27.44 -11.87
CA TYR A 11 -2.06 26.41 -11.40
C TYR A 11 -1.43 25.02 -11.43
N GLU A 12 -0.79 24.63 -12.53
CA GLU A 12 -0.09 23.35 -12.65
C GLU A 12 1.08 23.24 -11.66
N ALA A 13 1.83 24.33 -11.46
CA ALA A 13 2.88 24.40 -10.45
C ALA A 13 2.33 24.27 -9.03
N ALA A 14 1.22 24.95 -8.71
CA ALA A 14 0.55 24.84 -7.41
C ALA A 14 -0.04 23.44 -7.19
N ARG A 15 -0.69 22.87 -8.19
CA ARG A 15 -1.25 21.51 -8.19
C ARG A 15 -0.15 20.47 -8.00
N ALA A 16 0.95 20.57 -8.75
CA ALA A 16 2.11 19.70 -8.59
C ALA A 16 2.73 19.87 -7.19
N ALA A 17 2.81 21.09 -6.66
CA ALA A 17 3.32 21.35 -5.32
C ALA A 17 2.44 20.75 -4.20
N VAL A 18 1.11 20.75 -4.38
CA VAL A 18 0.16 20.13 -3.44
C VAL A 18 0.17 18.61 -3.56
N LEU A 19 0.15 18.06 -4.79
CA LEU A 19 0.12 16.61 -5.03
C LEU A 19 1.44 15.92 -4.66
N ARG A 20 2.59 16.61 -4.75
CA ARG A 20 3.89 16.07 -4.35
C ARG A 20 4.15 16.08 -2.84
N ARG A 21 3.38 16.84 -2.05
CA ARG A 21 3.61 16.93 -0.60
C ARG A 21 3.05 15.71 0.11
N ARG A 22 3.96 14.82 0.54
CA ARG A 22 3.60 13.66 1.35
C ARG A 22 3.34 14.07 2.79
N LEU A 23 2.43 13.35 3.44
CA LEU A 23 2.17 13.54 4.87
C LEU A 23 3.44 13.33 5.69
N THR A 24 4.31 12.40 5.28
CA THR A 24 5.61 12.10 5.91
C THR A 24 6.67 13.17 5.70
N ASP A 25 6.48 14.11 4.77
CA ASP A 25 7.45 15.19 4.51
C ASP A 25 7.12 16.46 5.32
N LEU A 26 5.97 16.47 6.02
CA LEU A 26 5.61 17.56 6.91
C LEU A 26 6.53 17.57 8.15
N PRO A 27 6.83 18.76 8.70
CA PRO A 27 7.51 18.86 9.98
C PRO A 27 6.56 18.43 11.11
N VAL A 28 7.13 17.94 12.21
CA VAL A 28 6.40 17.31 13.32
C VAL A 28 5.32 18.23 13.91
N GLU A 29 5.59 19.54 13.95
CA GLU A 29 4.66 20.55 14.48
C GLU A 29 3.39 20.68 13.64
N ARG A 30 3.44 20.31 12.35
CA ARG A 30 2.24 20.29 11.50
C ARG A 30 1.44 19.01 11.73
N HIS A 31 2.08 17.87 11.98
CA HIS A 31 1.36 16.67 12.39
C HIS A 31 0.62 16.91 13.70
N ASP A 32 1.25 17.54 14.68
CA ASP A 32 0.63 17.83 15.99
C ASP A 32 -0.61 18.73 15.85
N ARG A 33 -0.55 19.74 14.98
CA ARG A 33 -1.73 20.58 14.67
C ARG A 33 -2.86 19.79 14.02
N ILE A 34 -2.54 18.91 13.06
CA ILE A 34 -3.53 18.06 12.40
C ILE A 34 -4.17 17.09 13.41
N LEU A 35 -3.37 16.48 14.28
CA LEU A 35 -3.87 15.57 15.32
C LEU A 35 -4.77 16.28 16.33
N THR A 36 -4.43 17.51 16.70
CA THR A 36 -5.27 18.33 17.59
C THR A 36 -6.64 18.58 16.94
N ARG A 37 -6.65 19.04 15.68
CA ARG A 37 -7.89 19.28 14.93
C ARG A 37 -8.74 18.02 14.75
N LEU A 38 -8.13 16.90 14.38
CA LEU A 38 -8.85 15.62 14.26
C LEU A 38 -9.40 15.14 15.61
N GLY A 39 -8.69 15.42 16.70
CA GLY A 39 -9.16 15.17 18.07
C GLY A 39 -10.37 16.02 18.43
N ASP A 40 -10.40 17.28 18.03
CA ASP A 40 -11.54 18.19 18.22
C ASP A 40 -12.76 17.75 17.41
N GLU A 41 -12.56 17.42 16.12
CA GLU A 41 -13.62 16.89 15.24
C GLU A 41 -14.22 15.59 15.80
N ARG A 42 -13.37 14.68 16.30
CA ARG A 42 -13.83 13.44 16.93
C ARG A 42 -14.60 13.69 18.22
N ARG A 43 -14.18 14.65 19.06
CA ARG A 43 -14.89 15.02 20.29
C ARG A 43 -16.27 15.59 19.99
N ALA A 44 -16.36 16.52 19.03
CA ALA A 44 -17.63 17.09 18.59
C ALA A 44 -18.59 16.02 18.03
N LEU A 45 -18.06 15.02 17.32
CA LEU A 45 -18.85 13.91 16.80
C LEU A 45 -19.40 13.01 17.92
N ILE A 46 -18.59 12.71 18.94
CA ILE A 46 -19.02 11.95 20.12
C ILE A 46 -20.13 12.71 20.86
N GLU A 47 -19.96 14.02 21.07
CA GLU A 47 -20.98 14.86 21.73
C GLU A 47 -22.30 14.87 20.96
N ARG A 48 -22.25 14.91 19.61
CA ARG A 48 -23.45 14.78 18.77
C ARG A 48 -24.12 13.41 18.92
N LEU A 49 -23.34 12.32 18.98
CA LEU A 49 -23.87 10.97 19.19
C LEU A 49 -24.53 10.81 20.56
N GLU A 50 -23.93 11.38 21.61
CA GLU A 50 -24.53 11.40 22.95
C GLU A 50 -25.86 12.16 22.97
N GLY A 51 -25.96 13.27 22.22
CA GLY A 51 -27.21 14.02 22.05
C GLY A 51 -28.34 13.23 21.37
N TYR A 52 -28.02 12.35 20.42
CA TYR A 52 -29.03 11.52 19.75
C TYR A 52 -29.59 10.41 20.63
N ARG A 53 -28.92 10.04 21.73
CA ARG A 53 -29.45 9.03 22.65
C ARG A 53 -30.75 9.48 23.30
N ALA A 54 -30.80 10.71 23.80
CA ALA A 54 -31.98 11.27 24.43
C ALA A 54 -33.12 11.50 23.42
N ASP A 55 -32.79 11.94 22.20
CA ASP A 55 -33.76 12.12 21.09
C ASP A 55 -34.34 10.76 20.64
N ALA A 56 -33.55 9.69 20.66
CA ALA A 56 -34.02 8.34 20.34
C ALA A 56 -35.00 7.81 21.39
N GLU A 57 -34.71 8.01 22.67
CA GLU A 57 -35.60 7.61 23.78
C GLU A 57 -36.93 8.38 23.72
N ALA A 58 -36.90 9.70 23.51
CA ALA A 58 -38.09 10.53 23.38
C ALA A 58 -39.00 10.12 22.21
N ARG A 59 -38.43 9.87 21.01
CA ARG A 59 -39.22 9.46 19.83
C ARG A 59 -39.88 8.09 19.99
N LEU A 60 -39.23 7.17 20.72
CA LEU A 60 -39.81 5.86 21.03
C LEU A 60 -40.98 5.99 22.02
N GLU A 61 -40.87 6.88 23.01
CA GLU A 61 -41.94 7.18 23.96
C GLU A 61 -43.15 7.85 23.28
N GLU A 62 -42.92 8.72 22.29
CA GLU A 62 -43.95 9.37 21.48
C GLU A 62 -44.59 8.45 20.43
N GLY A 63 -43.99 7.27 20.17
CA GLY A 63 -44.46 6.32 19.16
C GLY A 63 -44.12 6.70 17.71
N ASP A 64 -43.22 7.66 17.49
CA ASP A 64 -42.76 8.08 16.15
C ASP A 64 -41.69 7.13 15.59
N LEU A 65 -42.15 6.02 15.01
CA LEU A 65 -41.29 5.03 14.36
C LEU A 65 -40.52 5.61 13.16
N GLY A 66 -41.12 6.52 12.38
CA GLY A 66 -40.49 7.10 11.20
C GLY A 66 -39.35 8.06 11.56
N GLY A 67 -39.57 8.90 12.58
CA GLY A 67 -38.52 9.74 13.14
C GLY A 67 -37.41 8.94 13.81
N PHE A 68 -37.71 7.81 14.44
CA PHE A 68 -36.71 6.91 14.99
C PHE A 68 -35.84 6.26 13.89
N GLU A 69 -36.43 5.78 12.79
CA GLU A 69 -35.67 5.21 11.67
C GLU A 69 -34.75 6.24 10.99
N ALA A 70 -35.23 7.47 10.80
CA ALA A 70 -34.42 8.57 10.26
C ALA A 70 -33.24 8.92 11.19
N LEU A 71 -33.47 8.91 12.51
CA LEU A 71 -32.43 9.14 13.51
C LEU A 71 -31.39 8.00 13.48
N ARG A 72 -31.85 6.75 13.38
CA ARG A 72 -30.99 5.57 13.28
C ARG A 72 -30.08 5.64 12.05
N ALA A 73 -30.61 6.01 10.88
CA ALA A 73 -29.79 6.19 9.67
C ALA A 73 -28.68 7.24 9.89
N ARG A 74 -29.01 8.34 10.57
CA ARG A 74 -28.05 9.42 10.89
C ARG A 74 -26.94 8.96 11.83
N VAL A 75 -27.26 8.11 12.81
CA VAL A 75 -26.29 7.48 13.72
C VAL A 75 -25.34 6.55 12.96
N VAL A 76 -25.85 5.81 11.97
CA VAL A 76 -25.01 4.95 11.10
C VAL A 76 -24.01 5.80 10.31
N ASP A 77 -24.46 6.90 9.69
CA ASP A 77 -23.58 7.81 8.94
C ASP A 77 -22.49 8.43 9.84
N LEU A 78 -22.86 8.85 11.06
CA LEU A 78 -21.91 9.39 12.05
C LEU A 78 -20.90 8.34 12.51
N THR A 79 -21.31 7.07 12.60
CA THR A 79 -20.40 5.97 12.94
C THR A 79 -19.38 5.76 11.82
N ALA A 80 -19.80 5.82 10.56
CA ALA A 80 -18.89 5.75 9.42
C ALA A 80 -17.91 6.95 9.40
N GLU A 81 -18.38 8.15 9.71
CA GLU A 81 -17.54 9.35 9.85
C GLU A 81 -16.54 9.21 11.01
N HIS A 82 -16.95 8.63 12.14
CA HIS A 82 -16.06 8.32 13.26
C HIS A 82 -14.93 7.37 12.83
N ASP A 83 -15.26 6.27 12.16
CA ASP A 83 -14.29 5.29 11.68
C ASP A 83 -13.30 5.91 10.68
N GLU A 84 -13.79 6.81 9.80
CA GLU A 84 -12.94 7.57 8.89
C GLU A 84 -11.98 8.50 9.64
N LEU A 85 -12.45 9.20 10.67
CA LEU A 85 -11.62 10.07 11.51
C LEU A 85 -10.57 9.29 12.32
N VAL A 86 -10.93 8.11 12.83
CA VAL A 86 -10.00 7.21 13.53
C VAL A 86 -8.89 6.76 12.57
N GLU A 87 -9.24 6.35 11.36
CA GLU A 87 -8.27 5.96 10.34
C GLU A 87 -7.39 7.13 9.88
N LYS A 88 -7.95 8.34 9.69
CA LYS A 88 -7.18 9.57 9.41
C LYS A 88 -6.20 9.88 10.53
N THR A 89 -6.64 9.81 11.78
CA THR A 89 -5.80 10.06 12.96
C THR A 89 -4.63 9.08 12.98
N ARG A 90 -4.90 7.78 12.83
CA ARG A 90 -3.88 6.73 12.79
C ARG A 90 -2.84 6.97 11.69
N ARG A 91 -3.28 7.39 10.49
CA ARG A 91 -2.36 7.73 9.39
C ARG A 91 -1.45 8.92 9.71
N VAL A 92 -1.97 9.95 10.36
CA VAL A 92 -1.20 11.13 10.77
C VAL A 92 -0.21 10.76 11.88
N GLU A 93 -0.63 9.97 12.86
CA GLU A 93 0.24 9.44 13.93
C GLU A 93 1.38 8.59 13.35
N ASP A 94 1.08 7.67 12.43
CA ASP A 94 2.09 6.83 11.78
C ASP A 94 3.10 7.69 11.01
N ALA A 95 2.63 8.69 10.24
CA ALA A 95 3.51 9.61 9.51
C ALA A 95 4.38 10.47 10.45
N ARG A 96 3.82 10.90 11.58
CA ARG A 96 4.54 11.65 12.62
C ARG A 96 5.67 10.82 13.22
N GLN A 97 5.39 9.56 13.58
CA GLN A 97 6.38 8.65 14.17
C GLN A 97 7.49 8.29 13.16
N GLU A 98 7.14 8.08 11.88
CA GLU A 98 8.13 7.89 10.80
C GLU A 98 9.04 9.12 10.66
N ARG A 99 8.46 10.33 10.71
CA ARG A 99 9.22 11.59 10.63
C ARG A 99 10.17 11.77 11.81
N LEU A 100 9.68 11.56 13.03
CA LEU A 100 10.47 11.66 14.26
C LEU A 100 11.66 10.68 14.27
N LEU A 101 11.43 9.44 13.83
CA LEU A 101 12.49 8.47 13.69
C LEU A 101 13.53 8.95 12.67
N ALA A 102 13.10 9.40 11.49
CA ALA A 102 14.00 9.88 10.45
C ALA A 102 14.83 11.08 10.91
N ASP A 103 14.24 12.03 11.63
CA ASP A 103 14.92 13.22 12.13
C ASP A 103 15.96 12.85 13.19
N ARG A 104 15.64 11.98 14.17
CA ARG A 104 16.63 11.47 15.14
C ARG A 104 17.78 10.70 14.51
N LEU A 105 17.49 9.85 13.52
CA LEU A 105 18.54 9.11 12.81
C LEU A 105 19.42 10.07 11.99
N THR A 106 18.83 11.14 11.43
CA THR A 106 19.56 12.19 10.72
C THR A 106 20.49 12.97 11.65
N GLU A 107 20.02 13.33 12.85
CA GLU A 107 20.84 13.97 13.88
C GLU A 107 22.02 13.08 14.28
N ARG A 108 21.78 11.77 14.49
CA ARG A 108 22.85 10.82 14.87
C ARG A 108 23.85 10.55 13.76
N LEU A 109 23.42 10.47 12.51
CA LEU A 109 24.30 10.26 11.36
C LEU A 109 24.97 11.57 10.88
N GLY A 110 24.49 12.71 11.35
CA GLY A 110 24.94 14.06 11.04
C GLY A 110 24.48 14.60 9.69
N THR A 111 23.95 13.78 8.79
CA THR A 111 23.50 14.24 7.46
C THR A 111 22.40 13.35 6.88
N ARG A 112 21.39 13.97 6.26
CA ARG A 112 20.29 13.25 5.57
C ARG A 112 20.79 12.33 4.45
N ARG A 113 21.86 12.72 3.75
CA ARG A 113 22.50 11.89 2.72
C ARG A 113 23.01 10.55 3.27
N ARG A 114 23.57 10.52 4.49
CA ARG A 114 24.07 9.28 5.10
C ARG A 114 22.94 8.33 5.48
N LEU A 115 21.81 8.87 5.95
CA LEU A 115 20.61 8.08 6.20
C LEU A 115 20.09 7.47 4.89
N LEU A 116 20.03 8.25 3.81
CA LEU A 116 19.64 7.74 2.49
C LEU A 116 20.60 6.65 1.99
N VAL A 117 21.92 6.84 2.13
CA VAL A 117 22.91 5.81 1.74
C VAL A 117 22.72 4.53 2.56
N LEU A 118 22.47 4.63 3.87
CA LEU A 118 22.17 3.48 4.72
C LEU A 118 20.88 2.78 4.28
N ASP A 119 19.81 3.53 4.04
CA ASP A 119 18.54 2.98 3.57
C ASP A 119 18.70 2.28 2.21
N THR A 120 19.41 2.90 1.26
CA THR A 120 19.75 2.30 -0.04
C THR A 120 20.62 1.06 0.12
N PHE A 121 21.62 1.08 0.99
CA PHE A 121 22.48 -0.08 1.26
C PHE A 121 21.65 -1.26 1.79
N ILE A 122 20.84 -1.03 2.82
CA ILE A 122 19.98 -2.09 3.38
C ILE A 122 18.99 -2.60 2.33
N MET A 123 18.50 -1.74 1.44
CA MET A 123 17.65 -2.13 0.32
C MET A 123 18.35 -3.02 -0.70
N THR A 124 19.56 -2.65 -1.12
CA THR A 124 20.35 -3.49 -2.02
C THR A 124 20.66 -4.84 -1.38
N LEU A 125 20.96 -4.87 -0.07
CA LEU A 125 21.21 -6.09 0.67
C LEU A 125 19.97 -6.98 0.74
N ILE A 126 18.77 -6.41 0.91
CA ILE A 126 17.50 -7.15 0.86
C ILE A 126 17.32 -7.84 -0.50
N VAL A 127 17.54 -7.12 -1.60
CA VAL A 127 17.40 -7.68 -2.95
C VAL A 127 18.41 -8.82 -3.19
N VAL A 128 19.66 -8.63 -2.77
CA VAL A 128 20.71 -9.65 -2.87
C VAL A 128 20.34 -10.90 -2.06
N VAL A 129 19.85 -10.74 -0.82
CA VAL A 129 19.42 -11.87 0.01
C VAL A 129 18.24 -12.61 -0.60
N ILE A 130 17.24 -11.91 -1.15
CA ILE A 130 16.13 -12.54 -1.86
C ILE A 130 16.64 -13.35 -3.06
N ALA A 131 17.55 -12.80 -3.87
CA ALA A 131 18.14 -13.50 -5.00
C ALA A 131 18.94 -14.74 -4.57
N LEU A 132 19.67 -14.65 -3.45
CA LEU A 132 20.41 -15.77 -2.86
C LEU A 132 19.46 -16.87 -2.35
N LEU A 133 18.37 -16.50 -1.67
CA LEU A 133 17.35 -17.45 -1.23
C LEU A 133 16.64 -18.14 -2.40
N LEU A 134 16.34 -17.39 -3.47
CA LEU A 134 15.75 -17.94 -4.70
C LEU A 134 16.70 -18.90 -5.42
N THR A 135 17.99 -18.54 -5.54
CA THR A 135 18.98 -19.39 -6.22
C THR A 135 19.21 -20.72 -5.49
N ILE A 136 19.20 -20.73 -4.16
CA ILE A 136 19.29 -21.97 -3.37
C ILE A 136 18.09 -22.91 -3.61
N GLU A 137 16.89 -22.36 -3.86
CA GLU A 137 15.68 -23.17 -4.05
C GLU A 137 15.44 -23.57 -5.51
N LEU A 138 15.81 -22.72 -6.48
CA LEU A 138 15.60 -22.95 -7.91
C LEU A 138 16.71 -23.76 -8.57
N VAL A 139 17.94 -23.70 -8.03
CA VAL A 139 19.11 -24.35 -8.62
C VAL A 139 19.61 -25.45 -7.68
N ALA A 140 19.73 -26.67 -8.20
CA ALA A 140 20.34 -27.79 -7.48
C ALA A 140 21.86 -27.59 -7.33
N LEU A 141 22.27 -26.74 -6.38
CA LEU A 141 23.66 -26.39 -6.15
C LEU A 141 24.41 -27.45 -5.32
N PRO A 142 25.73 -27.59 -5.51
CA PRO A 142 26.56 -28.45 -4.66
C PRO A 142 26.46 -28.06 -3.17
N PRO A 143 26.53 -29.04 -2.23
CA PRO A 143 26.38 -28.77 -0.79
C PRO A 143 27.36 -27.72 -0.24
N ARG A 144 28.59 -27.66 -0.77
CA ARG A 144 29.60 -26.66 -0.37
C ARG A 144 29.17 -25.25 -0.72
N THR A 145 28.56 -25.04 -1.89
CA THR A 145 28.08 -23.73 -2.35
C THR A 145 26.91 -23.25 -1.50
N VAL A 146 25.96 -24.15 -1.20
CA VAL A 146 24.82 -23.87 -0.31
C VAL A 146 25.32 -23.47 1.09
N PHE A 147 26.30 -24.18 1.65
CA PHE A 147 26.89 -23.84 2.94
C PHE A 147 27.48 -22.43 2.95
N VAL A 148 28.26 -22.05 1.93
CA VAL A 148 28.83 -20.69 1.82
C VAL A 148 27.72 -19.65 1.71
N MET A 149 26.69 -19.90 0.90
CA MET A 149 25.55 -18.99 0.75
C MET A 149 24.76 -18.82 2.06
N GLU A 150 24.60 -19.89 2.85
CA GLU A 150 23.94 -19.82 4.16
C GLU A 150 24.72 -18.98 5.17
N TRP A 151 26.05 -19.03 5.16
CA TRP A 151 26.86 -18.15 6.00
C TRP A 151 26.79 -16.69 5.56
N VAL A 152 26.70 -16.43 4.26
CA VAL A 152 26.46 -15.08 3.73
C VAL A 152 25.08 -14.57 4.16
N ASP A 153 24.04 -15.40 4.10
CA ASP A 153 22.68 -15.07 4.60
C ASP A 153 22.70 -14.75 6.10
N VAL A 154 23.37 -15.56 6.91
CA VAL A 154 23.55 -15.31 8.35
C VAL A 154 24.24 -13.96 8.60
N GLY A 155 25.30 -13.66 7.85
CA GLY A 155 25.98 -12.36 7.93
C GLY A 155 25.06 -11.19 7.59
N ALA A 156 24.26 -11.31 6.53
CA ALA A 156 23.28 -10.29 6.16
C ALA A 156 22.17 -10.14 7.22
N CYS A 157 21.68 -11.25 7.77
CA CYS A 157 20.73 -11.27 8.88
C CYS A 157 21.26 -10.53 10.11
N CYS A 158 22.54 -10.72 10.47
CA CYS A 158 23.18 -9.98 11.56
C CYS A 158 23.17 -8.46 11.29
N ILE A 159 23.43 -8.03 10.05
CA ILE A 159 23.37 -6.62 9.66
C ILE A 159 21.93 -6.08 9.79
N PHE A 160 20.92 -6.81 9.30
CA PHE A 160 19.52 -6.38 9.42
C PHE A 160 19.04 -6.33 10.87
N LEU A 161 19.48 -7.27 11.70
CA LEU A 161 19.15 -7.30 13.11
C LEU A 161 19.81 -6.12 13.84
N ALA A 162 21.05 -5.78 13.50
CA ALA A 162 21.73 -4.61 14.04
C ALA A 162 21.03 -3.30 13.63
N ASP A 163 20.64 -3.15 12.35
CA ASP A 163 19.85 -1.99 11.88
C ASP A 163 18.49 -1.92 12.59
N PHE A 164 17.79 -3.05 12.74
CA PHE A 164 16.51 -3.11 13.44
C PHE A 164 16.63 -2.65 14.90
N PHE A 165 17.60 -3.19 15.65
CA PHE A 165 17.81 -2.78 17.05
C PHE A 165 18.30 -1.34 17.17
N TRP A 166 19.12 -0.87 16.22
CA TRP A 166 19.56 0.52 16.19
C TRP A 166 18.37 1.46 16.00
N ARG A 167 17.48 1.18 15.04
CA ARG A 167 16.24 1.96 14.83
C ARG A 167 15.26 1.85 16.00
N LEU A 168 15.07 0.65 16.56
CA LEU A 168 14.21 0.42 17.72
C LEU A 168 14.66 1.23 18.95
N ARG A 169 15.97 1.34 19.19
CA ARG A 169 16.51 2.16 20.28
C ARG A 169 16.24 3.66 20.09
N HIS A 170 16.19 4.13 18.84
CA HIS A 170 15.96 5.53 18.52
C HIS A 170 14.49 5.87 18.29
N ALA A 171 13.59 4.89 18.15
CA ALA A 171 12.16 5.14 18.05
C ALA A 171 11.59 5.75 19.35
N GLU A 172 10.69 6.72 19.21
CA GLU A 172 9.98 7.31 20.35
C GLU A 172 9.07 6.31 21.04
N SER A 173 8.21 5.68 20.24
CA SER A 173 7.26 4.68 20.69
C SER A 173 7.70 3.29 20.23
N LYS A 174 8.20 2.50 21.20
CA LYS A 174 8.58 1.10 20.96
C LYS A 174 7.38 0.26 20.50
N ARG A 175 6.18 0.55 21.04
CA ARG A 175 4.93 -0.16 20.67
C ARG A 175 4.57 0.10 19.21
N TRP A 176 4.65 1.36 18.79
CA TRP A 176 4.42 1.74 17.40
C TRP A 176 5.45 1.05 16.48
N PHE A 177 6.73 1.12 16.84
CA PHE A 177 7.80 0.54 16.05
C PHE A 177 7.62 -0.98 15.86
N TRP A 178 7.33 -1.71 16.94
CA TRP A 178 7.05 -3.15 16.83
C TRP A 178 5.84 -3.46 15.98
N ARG A 179 4.72 -2.72 16.15
CA ARG A 179 3.52 -2.92 15.32
C ARG A 179 3.79 -2.67 13.83
N ARG A 180 4.67 -1.72 13.51
CA ARG A 180 4.99 -1.32 12.13
C ARG A 180 6.05 -2.21 11.48
N TYR A 181 7.08 -2.61 12.22
CA TYR A 181 8.27 -3.29 11.72
C TYR A 181 8.45 -4.72 12.25
N TRP A 182 7.42 -5.39 12.76
CA TRP A 182 7.53 -6.79 13.22
C TRP A 182 8.01 -7.74 12.10
N VAL A 183 7.64 -7.48 10.84
CA VAL A 183 8.12 -8.24 9.68
C VAL A 183 9.63 -8.12 9.53
N ASP A 184 10.19 -6.94 9.77
CA ASP A 184 11.63 -6.70 9.74
C ASP A 184 12.36 -7.54 10.78
N PHE A 185 11.77 -7.74 11.97
CA PHE A 185 12.35 -8.58 13.01
C PHE A 185 12.33 -10.06 12.63
N VAL A 186 11.16 -10.58 12.21
CA VAL A 186 10.98 -11.99 11.86
C VAL A 186 11.88 -12.39 10.68
N THR A 187 12.03 -11.49 9.69
CA THR A 187 12.90 -11.73 8.53
C THR A 187 14.39 -11.68 8.88
N SER A 188 14.79 -10.95 9.92
CA SER A 188 16.21 -10.81 10.31
C SER A 188 16.75 -12.02 11.09
N ILE A 189 15.90 -12.97 11.49
CA ILE A 189 16.33 -14.19 12.19
C ILE A 189 16.74 -15.23 11.14
N PRO A 190 18.00 -15.71 11.10
CA PRO A 190 18.41 -16.75 10.18
C PRO A 190 17.73 -18.09 10.53
N LEU A 191 17.27 -18.83 9.53
CA LEU A 191 16.69 -20.17 9.71
C LEU A 191 17.78 -21.14 9.29
N PRO A 192 18.36 -21.90 10.24
CA PRO A 192 19.36 -22.90 9.90
C PRO A 192 18.72 -23.97 9.03
N SER A 193 19.49 -24.46 8.05
CA SER A 193 19.05 -25.52 7.16
C SER A 193 18.90 -26.87 7.87
N ALA A 194 18.09 -27.75 7.29
CA ALA A 194 17.85 -29.10 7.76
C ALA A 194 19.14 -29.93 7.96
N GLN A 195 20.28 -29.51 7.39
CA GLN A 195 21.58 -30.16 7.56
C GLN A 195 22.19 -29.91 8.96
N ALA A 196 21.99 -28.73 9.57
CA ALA A 196 22.41 -28.45 10.95
C ALA A 196 21.56 -29.21 11.98
N LEU A 197 20.31 -29.53 11.62
CA LEU A 197 19.36 -30.26 12.46
C LEU A 197 19.51 -31.80 12.40
N ARG A 198 20.41 -32.33 11.57
CA ARG A 198 20.68 -33.77 11.44
C ARG A 198 21.30 -34.43 12.68
N LEU A 199 21.68 -33.67 13.71
CA LEU A 199 22.22 -34.20 14.96
C LEU A 199 21.17 -34.79 15.93
N GLY A 200 19.86 -34.72 15.66
CA GLY A 200 18.82 -35.17 16.62
C GLY A 200 17.60 -35.92 16.04
N ARG A 201 17.62 -37.27 16.12
CA ARG A 201 16.52 -38.27 16.03
C ARG A 201 15.45 -38.13 14.93
N LEU A 202 15.48 -39.10 14.00
CA LEU A 202 14.93 -39.11 12.63
C LEU A 202 13.40 -39.21 12.40
N ALA A 203 12.53 -39.35 13.42
CA ALA A 203 11.08 -39.38 13.17
C ALA A 203 10.37 -38.00 13.37
N ARG A 204 10.93 -37.14 14.22
CA ARG A 204 10.41 -35.77 14.47
C ARG A 204 10.84 -34.80 13.35
N LEU A 205 11.88 -35.18 12.60
CA LEU A 205 12.56 -34.37 11.59
C LEU A 205 11.79 -34.23 10.27
N ALA A 206 10.98 -35.20 9.84
CA ALA A 206 10.18 -35.03 8.61
C ALA A 206 9.19 -33.84 8.72
N ARG A 207 8.62 -33.64 9.91
CA ARG A 207 7.75 -32.48 10.22
C ARG A 207 8.57 -31.19 10.27
N LEU A 208 9.77 -31.21 10.86
CA LEU A 208 10.67 -30.05 10.95
C LEU A 208 11.27 -29.66 9.60
N ILE A 209 11.56 -30.61 8.71
CA ILE A 209 12.04 -30.35 7.34
C ILE A 209 10.94 -29.65 6.54
N ARG A 210 9.69 -30.14 6.65
CA ARG A 210 8.52 -29.51 6.02
C ARG A 210 8.30 -28.10 6.57
N LEU A 211 8.36 -27.92 7.89
CA LEU A 211 8.24 -26.62 8.55
C LEU A 211 9.39 -25.67 8.19
N ALA A 212 10.62 -26.16 8.08
CA ALA A 212 11.78 -25.35 7.69
C ALA A 212 11.65 -24.86 6.24
N ARG A 213 11.17 -25.72 5.33
CA ARG A 213 10.87 -25.34 3.95
C ARG A 213 9.76 -24.29 3.89
N LEU A 214 8.64 -24.50 4.61
CA LEU A 214 7.55 -23.51 4.70
C LEU A 214 8.00 -22.19 5.32
N ALA A 215 8.83 -22.24 6.37
CA ALA A 215 9.32 -21.05 7.04
C ALA A 215 10.32 -20.26 6.18
N ARG A 216 11.12 -20.95 5.35
CA ARG A 216 12.00 -20.32 4.34
C ARG A 216 11.17 -19.65 3.23
N LEU A 217 10.13 -20.31 2.74
CA LEU A 217 9.20 -19.72 1.76
C LEU A 217 8.45 -18.52 2.33
N LEU A 218 7.94 -18.65 3.55
CA LEU A 218 7.34 -17.54 4.28
C LEU A 218 8.34 -16.39 4.44
N ARG A 219 9.61 -16.68 4.73
CA ARG A 219 10.66 -15.66 4.79
C ARG A 219 10.84 -14.95 3.45
N ILE A 220 10.89 -15.66 2.32
CA ILE A 220 11.02 -15.03 0.99
C ILE A 220 9.85 -14.06 0.76
N VAL A 221 8.61 -14.48 1.07
CA VAL A 221 7.41 -13.63 0.98
C VAL A 221 7.51 -12.42 1.90
N LEU A 222 7.94 -12.61 3.16
CA LEU A 222 8.09 -11.53 4.13
C LEU A 222 9.24 -10.56 3.78
N PHE A 223 10.35 -11.05 3.22
CA PHE A 223 11.43 -10.21 2.70
C PHE A 223 10.98 -9.41 1.49
N PHE A 224 10.23 -10.02 0.60
CA PHE A 224 9.61 -9.34 -0.52
C PHE A 224 8.63 -8.25 -0.02
N TRP A 225 7.81 -8.54 1.00
CA TRP A 225 6.97 -7.54 1.68
C TRP A 225 7.80 -6.39 2.23
N ARG A 226 8.88 -6.69 2.96
CA ARG A 226 9.80 -5.68 3.51
C ARG A 226 10.43 -4.82 2.42
N GLY A 227 10.90 -5.44 1.34
CA GLY A 227 11.48 -4.77 0.18
C GLY A 227 10.46 -3.86 -0.51
N MET A 228 9.22 -4.33 -0.67
CA MET A 228 8.12 -3.53 -1.21
C MET A 228 7.74 -2.35 -0.32
N ASP A 229 7.72 -2.50 1.00
CA ASP A 229 7.37 -1.39 1.90
C ASP A 229 8.41 -0.26 1.81
N LYS A 230 9.69 -0.60 1.73
CA LYS A 230 10.76 0.37 1.53
C LYS A 230 10.82 0.91 0.08
N LEU A 231 10.52 0.09 -0.93
CA LEU A 231 10.48 0.52 -2.33
C LEU A 231 9.31 1.47 -2.55
N ALA A 232 8.16 1.18 -1.97
CA ALA A 232 6.98 2.02 -2.07
C ALA A 232 7.07 3.30 -1.21
N ALA A 233 7.93 3.34 -0.19
CA ALA A 233 8.32 4.60 0.43
C ALA A 233 9.13 5.50 -0.53
N THR A 234 9.81 4.88 -1.51
CA THR A 234 10.64 5.55 -2.51
C THR A 234 9.86 5.89 -3.80
N PHE A 235 8.92 5.02 -4.24
CA PHE A 235 8.09 5.17 -5.44
C PHE A 235 6.63 5.51 -5.09
N ASP A 236 6.17 6.67 -5.57
CA ASP A 236 4.94 7.36 -5.16
C ASP A 236 3.64 6.79 -5.79
N VAL A 237 3.28 5.52 -5.50
CA VAL A 237 2.01 4.94 -6.01
C VAL A 237 1.27 4.12 -4.93
N ARG A 238 0.42 4.79 -4.14
CA ARG A 238 -0.21 4.23 -2.92
C ARG A 238 -1.32 3.19 -3.15
N MET A 239 -2.10 3.28 -4.24
CA MET A 239 -3.16 2.31 -4.58
C MET A 239 -2.59 1.09 -5.32
N MET A 240 -1.72 1.32 -6.30
CA MET A 240 -0.90 0.29 -6.97
C MET A 240 -0.12 -0.57 -5.95
N ARG A 241 0.36 0.04 -4.85
CA ARG A 241 1.05 -0.64 -3.72
C ARG A 241 0.22 -1.76 -3.08
N ARG A 242 -1.10 -1.62 -2.91
CA ARG A 242 -1.93 -2.70 -2.33
C ARG A 242 -2.20 -3.79 -3.37
N SER A 243 -2.55 -3.41 -4.59
CA SER A 243 -2.89 -4.35 -5.67
C SER A 243 -1.69 -5.19 -6.11
N MET A 244 -0.50 -4.61 -6.30
CA MET A 244 0.72 -5.35 -6.60
C MET A 244 1.19 -6.24 -5.44
N ARG A 245 0.97 -5.82 -4.18
CA ARG A 245 1.26 -6.67 -3.02
C ARG A 245 0.38 -7.91 -2.99
N ILE A 246 -0.92 -7.73 -3.21
CA ILE A 246 -1.87 -8.84 -3.26
C ILE A 246 -1.57 -9.73 -4.47
N LEU A 247 -1.26 -9.15 -5.63
CA LEU A 247 -0.84 -9.87 -6.83
C LEU A 247 0.32 -10.83 -6.54
N VAL A 248 1.43 -10.33 -6.01
CA VAL A 248 2.61 -11.17 -5.78
C VAL A 248 2.37 -12.22 -4.70
N VAL A 249 1.61 -11.91 -3.65
CA VAL A 249 1.23 -12.90 -2.65
C VAL A 249 0.38 -14.01 -3.26
N VAL A 250 -0.62 -13.66 -4.07
CA VAL A 250 -1.48 -14.61 -4.76
C VAL A 250 -0.68 -15.48 -5.73
N LEU A 251 0.27 -14.89 -6.46
CA LEU A 251 1.18 -15.61 -7.37
C LEU A 251 2.08 -16.62 -6.64
N VAL A 252 2.71 -16.21 -5.53
CA VAL A 252 3.62 -17.08 -4.78
C VAL A 252 2.83 -18.15 -4.04
N VAL A 253 1.68 -17.82 -3.45
CA VAL A 253 0.80 -18.79 -2.77
C VAL A 253 0.19 -19.77 -3.77
N GLY A 254 -0.22 -19.31 -4.95
CA GLY A 254 -0.74 -20.14 -6.03
C GLY A 254 0.31 -21.11 -6.57
N GLY A 255 1.50 -20.60 -6.91
CA GLY A 255 2.61 -21.41 -7.41
C GLY A 255 3.13 -22.42 -6.37
N VAL A 256 3.31 -22.00 -5.12
CA VAL A 256 3.72 -22.91 -4.04
C VAL A 256 2.61 -23.90 -3.69
N GLY A 257 1.35 -23.47 -3.72
CA GLY A 257 0.19 -24.30 -3.42
C GLY A 257 -0.01 -25.42 -4.44
N ILE A 258 0.11 -25.11 -5.74
CA ILE A 258 0.00 -26.11 -6.81
C ILE A 258 1.19 -27.06 -6.80
N TRP A 259 2.40 -26.54 -6.60
CA TRP A 259 3.59 -27.38 -6.45
C TRP A 259 3.50 -28.31 -5.23
N TRP A 260 2.89 -27.86 -4.13
CA TRP A 260 2.68 -28.70 -2.95
C TRP A 260 1.59 -29.77 -3.16
N ALA A 261 0.52 -29.42 -3.86
CA ALA A 261 -0.58 -30.33 -4.14
C ALA A 261 -0.19 -31.41 -5.17
N GLU A 262 0.54 -31.02 -6.22
CA GLU A 262 0.74 -31.85 -7.41
C GLU A 262 2.21 -32.15 -7.77
N GLY A 263 3.20 -31.60 -7.05
CA GLY A 263 4.62 -31.89 -7.27
C GLY A 263 5.07 -33.28 -6.79
N ARG A 264 4.23 -34.32 -6.92
CA ARG A 264 4.53 -35.71 -6.57
C ARG A 264 4.91 -36.53 -7.81
N PRO A 265 5.76 -37.58 -7.66
CA PRO A 265 6.26 -38.37 -8.79
C PRO A 265 5.20 -39.18 -9.56
N ASP A 266 4.02 -39.40 -8.96
CA ASP A 266 2.96 -40.26 -9.51
C ASP A 266 1.95 -39.50 -10.41
N HIS A 267 2.13 -38.19 -10.57
CA HIS A 267 1.32 -37.36 -11.47
C HIS A 267 2.24 -36.74 -12.51
N GLU A 268 1.77 -36.63 -13.77
CA GLU A 268 2.39 -35.83 -14.84
C GLU A 268 2.26 -34.32 -14.52
N GLY A 269 2.57 -33.93 -13.28
CA GLY A 269 2.39 -32.61 -12.73
C GLY A 269 3.66 -31.78 -12.80
N VAL A 270 3.52 -30.52 -12.36
CA VAL A 270 4.54 -29.48 -12.43
C VAL A 270 5.89 -29.93 -11.84
N GLU A 271 6.86 -30.21 -12.70
CA GLU A 271 8.14 -30.83 -12.32
C GLU A 271 9.07 -29.87 -11.55
N SER A 272 8.86 -28.56 -11.69
CA SER A 272 9.73 -27.54 -11.09
C SER A 272 8.97 -26.35 -10.51
N LEU A 273 9.55 -25.73 -9.47
CA LEU A 273 8.99 -24.52 -8.86
C LEU A 273 8.86 -23.38 -9.89
N GLY A 274 9.78 -23.29 -10.86
CA GLY A 274 9.72 -22.31 -11.95
C GLY A 274 8.48 -22.47 -12.83
N GLN A 275 8.13 -23.70 -13.21
CA GLN A 275 6.90 -23.98 -13.95
C GLN A 275 5.64 -23.69 -13.12
N SER A 276 5.67 -23.93 -11.81
CA SER A 276 4.52 -23.67 -10.93
C SER A 276 4.23 -22.17 -10.76
N LEU A 277 5.28 -21.36 -10.70
CA LEU A 277 5.17 -19.90 -10.66
C LEU A 277 4.75 -19.35 -12.02
N TRP A 278 5.23 -19.93 -13.13
CA TRP A 278 4.77 -19.58 -14.47
C TRP A 278 3.28 -19.88 -14.65
N TRP A 279 2.84 -21.09 -14.25
CA TRP A 279 1.44 -21.45 -14.27
C TRP A 279 0.62 -20.45 -13.45
N SER A 280 1.00 -20.21 -12.18
CA SER A 280 0.27 -19.27 -11.33
C SER A 280 0.24 -17.85 -11.90
N PHE A 281 1.30 -17.41 -12.58
CA PHE A 281 1.34 -16.13 -13.29
C PHE A 281 0.32 -16.04 -14.41
N THR A 282 0.30 -17.03 -15.29
CA THR A 282 -0.67 -17.09 -16.39
C THR A 282 -2.11 -17.22 -15.88
N THR A 283 -2.35 -18.04 -14.85
CA THR A 283 -3.68 -18.23 -14.24
C THR A 283 -4.23 -16.94 -13.63
N VAL A 284 -3.38 -16.14 -12.98
CA VAL A 284 -3.80 -14.90 -12.32
C VAL A 284 -4.08 -13.77 -13.31
N VAL A 285 -3.29 -13.67 -14.40
CA VAL A 285 -3.41 -12.57 -15.37
C VAL A 285 -4.48 -12.84 -16.43
N THR A 286 -4.64 -14.09 -16.88
CA THR A 286 -5.52 -14.42 -18.01
C THR A 286 -6.48 -15.58 -17.76
N GLY A 287 -6.48 -16.19 -16.56
CA GLY A 287 -7.27 -17.38 -16.26
C GLY A 287 -6.59 -18.71 -16.63
N GLY A 288 -5.41 -18.64 -17.26
CA GLY A 288 -4.59 -19.80 -17.63
C GLY A 288 -4.80 -20.24 -19.09
N PHE A 289 -3.79 -20.90 -19.67
CA PHE A 289 -3.88 -21.49 -21.00
C PHE A 289 -4.16 -22.99 -20.89
N GLY A 290 -4.98 -23.54 -21.78
CA GLY A 290 -5.36 -24.96 -21.76
C GLY A 290 -4.23 -25.94 -22.12
N ASP A 291 -3.09 -25.43 -22.60
CA ASP A 291 -1.87 -26.20 -22.88
C ASP A 291 -0.92 -26.28 -21.67
N ILE A 292 -1.06 -25.39 -20.69
CA ILE A 292 -0.28 -25.40 -19.45
C ILE A 292 -1.02 -26.27 -18.43
N HIS A 293 -0.47 -27.47 -18.19
CA HIS A 293 -0.87 -28.47 -17.19
C HIS A 293 -1.91 -28.00 -16.16
N ASN A 294 -3.16 -28.47 -16.34
CA ASN A 294 -4.24 -28.20 -15.43
C ASN A 294 -4.25 -29.21 -14.28
N PRO A 295 -4.47 -28.77 -13.02
CA PRO A 295 -4.52 -29.68 -11.90
C PRO A 295 -5.58 -30.77 -12.04
N GLU A 296 -5.14 -32.00 -11.85
CA GLU A 296 -6.02 -33.17 -11.88
C GLU A 296 -6.62 -33.48 -10.51
N THR A 297 -5.92 -33.08 -9.44
CA THR A 297 -6.35 -33.35 -8.07
C THR A 297 -7.51 -32.45 -7.65
N MET A 298 -8.43 -32.96 -6.84
CA MET A 298 -9.55 -32.17 -6.29
C MET A 298 -9.04 -30.94 -5.52
N THR A 299 -7.94 -31.10 -4.78
CA THR A 299 -7.30 -30.01 -4.03
C THR A 299 -6.65 -28.98 -4.97
N GLY A 300 -5.97 -29.42 -6.03
CA GLY A 300 -5.40 -28.55 -7.05
C GLY A 300 -6.47 -27.75 -7.79
N ARG A 301 -7.58 -28.38 -8.18
CA ARG A 301 -8.72 -27.71 -8.83
C ARG A 301 -9.37 -26.65 -7.94
N LEU A 302 -9.55 -26.93 -6.65
CA LEU A 302 -10.08 -25.94 -5.71
C LEU A 302 -9.13 -24.75 -5.53
N LEU A 303 -7.82 -25.02 -5.48
CA LEU A 303 -6.78 -23.98 -5.48
C LEU A 303 -6.82 -23.12 -6.74
N THR A 304 -6.99 -23.73 -7.92
CA THR A 304 -7.11 -23.01 -9.20
C THR A 304 -8.32 -22.09 -9.21
N VAL A 305 -9.49 -22.57 -8.76
CA VAL A 305 -10.70 -21.73 -8.68
C VAL A 305 -10.45 -20.53 -7.77
N GLY A 306 -9.86 -20.75 -6.59
CA GLY A 306 -9.51 -19.65 -5.68
C GLY A 306 -8.50 -18.68 -6.28
N LEU A 307 -7.51 -19.19 -7.03
CA LEU A 307 -6.47 -18.40 -7.67
C LEU A 307 -7.02 -17.53 -8.82
N ILE A 308 -7.92 -18.08 -9.63
CA ILE A 308 -8.61 -17.36 -10.71
C ILE A 308 -9.48 -16.24 -10.13
N VAL A 309 -10.27 -16.51 -9.08
CA VAL A 309 -11.09 -15.49 -8.41
C VAL A 309 -10.22 -14.38 -7.83
N ALA A 310 -9.12 -14.75 -7.15
CA ALA A 310 -8.17 -13.78 -6.62
C ALA A 310 -7.51 -12.94 -7.71
N GLY A 311 -7.15 -13.55 -8.84
CA GLY A 311 -6.58 -12.85 -9.99
C GLY A 311 -7.56 -11.85 -10.61
N MET A 312 -8.81 -12.25 -10.84
CA MET A 312 -9.87 -11.36 -11.33
C MET A 312 -10.09 -10.16 -10.40
N VAL A 313 -10.10 -10.36 -9.08
CA VAL A 313 -10.21 -9.27 -8.11
C VAL A 313 -9.02 -8.31 -8.21
N VAL A 314 -7.80 -8.84 -8.32
CA VAL A 314 -6.59 -8.02 -8.41
C VAL A 314 -6.53 -7.21 -9.71
N VAL A 315 -6.83 -7.84 -10.85
CA VAL A 315 -6.92 -7.16 -12.15
C VAL A 315 -8.04 -6.12 -12.12
N GLY A 316 -9.20 -6.43 -11.54
CA GLY A 316 -10.31 -5.49 -11.36
C GLY A 316 -9.93 -4.27 -10.53
N ILE A 317 -9.22 -4.45 -9.42
CA ILE A 317 -8.71 -3.32 -8.61
C ILE A 317 -7.67 -2.53 -9.40
N PHE A 318 -6.75 -3.18 -10.11
CA PHE A 318 -5.76 -2.50 -10.95
C PHE A 318 -6.42 -1.64 -12.02
N THR A 319 -7.37 -2.20 -12.78
CA THR A 319 -8.15 -1.49 -13.79
C THR A 319 -8.95 -0.36 -13.14
N ALA A 320 -9.68 -0.59 -12.05
CA ALA A 320 -10.43 0.46 -11.35
C ALA A 320 -9.53 1.59 -10.85
N THR A 321 -8.31 1.30 -10.38
CA THR A 321 -7.35 2.34 -9.99
C THR A 321 -6.85 3.13 -11.18
N LEU A 322 -6.53 2.47 -12.29
CA LEU A 322 -6.11 3.11 -13.53
C LEU A 322 -7.24 3.98 -14.09
N THR A 323 -8.46 3.46 -14.13
CA THR A 323 -9.68 4.19 -14.50
C THR A 323 -9.90 5.37 -13.57
N SER A 324 -9.74 5.24 -12.25
CA SER A 324 -9.89 6.39 -11.33
C SER A 324 -8.86 7.49 -11.58
N LEU A 325 -7.65 7.13 -12.03
CA LEU A 325 -6.61 8.10 -12.40
C LEU A 325 -6.99 8.82 -13.70
N LEU A 326 -7.48 8.08 -14.70
CA LEU A 326 -7.93 8.60 -16.00
C LEU A 326 -9.22 9.43 -15.88
N VAL A 327 -10.21 8.95 -15.13
CA VAL A 327 -11.48 9.65 -14.87
C VAL A 327 -11.23 10.93 -14.11
N LYS A 328 -10.32 10.93 -13.12
CA LYS A 328 -9.92 12.16 -12.42
C LYS A 328 -9.26 13.17 -13.35
N GLU A 329 -8.57 12.72 -14.40
CA GLU A 329 -8.00 13.57 -15.44
C GLU A 329 -9.08 14.12 -16.38
N ASN A 330 -10.07 13.29 -16.74
CA ASN A 330 -11.20 13.69 -17.60
C ASN A 330 -12.23 14.59 -16.90
N ASP A 331 -12.60 14.35 -15.63
CA ASP A 331 -13.47 15.25 -14.85
C ASP A 331 -12.82 16.62 -14.68
N THR A 332 -11.50 16.65 -14.48
CA THR A 332 -10.76 17.91 -14.41
C THR A 332 -10.76 18.61 -15.77
N SER A 333 -10.67 17.87 -16.87
CA SER A 333 -10.67 18.42 -18.23
C SER A 333 -12.07 18.92 -18.64
N GLY A 334 -13.14 18.22 -18.24
CA GLY A 334 -14.52 18.66 -18.41
C GLY A 334 -14.84 19.92 -17.60
N ALA A 335 -14.38 19.98 -16.34
CA ALA A 335 -14.54 21.18 -15.52
C ALA A 335 -13.76 22.39 -16.05
N ILE A 336 -12.62 22.16 -16.73
CA ILE A 336 -11.86 23.22 -17.41
C ILE A 336 -12.63 23.75 -18.62
N LEU A 337 -13.23 22.86 -19.42
CA LEU A 337 -14.04 23.25 -20.59
C LEU A 337 -15.31 24.01 -20.19
N GLU A 338 -16.04 23.56 -19.16
CA GLU A 338 -17.19 24.30 -18.62
C GLU A 338 -16.81 25.69 -18.09
N LEU A 339 -15.62 25.81 -17.50
CA LEU A 339 -15.13 27.09 -16.99
C LEU A 339 -14.73 28.03 -18.14
N GLU A 340 -14.14 27.51 -19.21
CA GLU A 340 -13.78 28.25 -20.42
C GLU A 340 -15.04 28.78 -21.13
N GLU A 341 -16.07 27.95 -21.27
CA GLU A 341 -17.36 28.34 -21.83
C GLU A 341 -18.02 29.45 -21.00
N ARG A 342 -18.06 29.31 -19.66
CA ARG A 342 -18.58 30.36 -18.76
C ARG A 342 -17.78 31.66 -18.79
N MET A 343 -16.47 31.60 -19.02
CA MET A 343 -15.64 32.80 -19.15
C MET A 343 -15.89 33.52 -20.47
N MET A 344 -16.06 32.78 -21.57
CA MET A 344 -16.42 33.38 -22.87
C MET A 344 -17.79 34.04 -22.82
N ASP A 345 -18.80 33.38 -22.25
CA ASP A 345 -20.15 33.95 -22.06
C ASP A 345 -20.11 35.27 -21.28
N ARG A 346 -19.29 35.34 -20.22
CA ARG A 346 -19.13 36.57 -19.44
C ARG A 346 -18.40 37.68 -20.19
N LEU A 347 -17.42 37.35 -21.02
CA LEU A 347 -16.71 38.33 -21.83
C LEU A 347 -17.62 38.92 -22.90
N GLU A 348 -18.43 38.08 -23.54
CA GLU A 348 -19.41 38.50 -24.54
C GLU A 348 -20.48 39.41 -23.91
N HIS A 349 -20.96 39.07 -22.71
CA HIS A 349 -21.89 39.92 -21.96
C HIS A 349 -21.27 41.27 -21.53
N ILE A 350 -20.00 41.30 -21.14
CA ILE A 350 -19.31 42.54 -20.77
C ILE A 350 -19.06 43.41 -22.00
N GLN A 351 -18.67 42.80 -23.13
CA GLN A 351 -18.49 43.51 -24.40
C GLN A 351 -19.81 44.10 -24.90
N ALA A 352 -20.92 43.37 -24.78
CA ALA A 352 -22.25 43.88 -25.12
C ALA A 352 -22.61 45.12 -24.27
N ARG A 353 -22.36 45.07 -22.94
CA ARG A 353 -22.65 46.22 -22.05
C ARG A 353 -21.73 47.42 -22.28
N LEU A 354 -20.49 47.20 -22.70
CA LEU A 354 -19.58 48.29 -23.06
C LEU A 354 -19.94 48.89 -24.43
N GLY A 355 -20.37 48.06 -25.39
CA GLY A 355 -20.85 48.53 -26.69
C GLY A 355 -22.14 49.36 -26.58
N GLU A 356 -23.06 48.99 -25.70
CA GLU A 356 -24.25 49.80 -25.39
C GLU A 356 -23.89 51.10 -24.63
N GLY A 357 -22.88 51.07 -23.77
CA GLY A 357 -22.39 52.24 -23.04
C GLY A 357 -21.71 53.29 -23.94
N ASP A 358 -20.88 52.84 -24.89
CA ASP A 358 -20.22 53.74 -25.85
C ASP A 358 -21.22 54.35 -26.83
N ALA A 359 -22.23 53.60 -27.26
CA ALA A 359 -23.32 54.11 -28.10
C ALA A 359 -24.14 55.18 -27.36
N ALA A 360 -24.45 54.97 -26.07
CA ALA A 360 -25.18 55.93 -25.26
C ALA A 360 -24.37 57.20 -24.92
N SER A 361 -23.04 57.11 -24.80
CA SER A 361 -22.19 58.30 -24.63
C SER A 361 -21.98 59.09 -25.91
N ALA A 362 -21.93 58.43 -27.07
CA ALA A 362 -21.77 59.11 -28.36
C ALA A 362 -23.00 59.95 -28.74
N ASP A 363 -24.21 59.52 -28.34
CA ASP A 363 -25.44 60.30 -28.54
C ASP A 363 -25.56 61.49 -27.57
N ALA A 364 -24.95 61.42 -26.38
CA ALA A 364 -25.00 62.49 -25.38
C ALA A 364 -24.02 63.65 -25.65
N ASP A 365 -22.93 63.40 -26.38
CA ASP A 365 -21.96 64.43 -26.79
C ASP A 365 -22.36 65.13 -28.11
N ALA A 366 -23.45 64.70 -28.74
CA ALA A 366 -23.95 65.21 -30.03
C ALA A 366 -25.16 66.18 -29.91
N GLU A 367 -25.72 66.36 -28.71
CA GLU A 367 -26.67 67.44 -28.34
C GLU A 367 -25.94 68.62 -27.67
#